data_AF-A0A090T9I9-F1
#
_entry.id   AF-A0A090T9I9-F1
#
_cell.length_a   1.000
_cell.length_b   1.000
_cell.length_c   1.000
_cell.angle_alpha   90.00
_cell.angle_beta   90.00
_cell.angle_gamma   90.00
#
_symmetry.space_group_name_H-M   'P 1'
#
loop_
_entity.id
_entity.type
_entity.pdbx_description
1 polymer ?
#
loop_
_entity_poly.entity_id
_entity_poly.type
_entity_poly.pdbx_seq_one_letter_code
_entity_poly.pdbx_strand_id
1 'polypeptide(L)'
;MNQTDTRKETLEFNKLQKRLRRNVGNAIIDYNMIEENDVVMACISGGKDSFAMLDILLNLQKAAPIKFDVVAVNLDQKQPGFPEHILPEYFETLNIPYYIVDKDTYSVVKEKIPEGKTTCGLCSRLRRGTLYSFAEKNWRY
;
A
#
# COMPACT_ATOMS: atom_id res chain seq x y z
N MET A 1 -28.61 -11.47 15.84
CA MET A 1 -27.41 -12.08 15.21
C MET A 1 -27.03 -13.29 16.03
N ASN A 2 -27.09 -14.50 15.45
CA ASN A 2 -26.92 -15.76 16.20
C ASN A 2 -25.44 -16.19 16.22
N GLN A 3 -24.99 -16.67 17.38
CA GLN A 3 -23.60 -17.05 17.68
C GLN A 3 -22.97 -18.10 16.73
N THR A 4 -23.81 -18.91 16.06
CA THR A 4 -23.40 -19.92 15.08
C THR A 4 -22.93 -19.32 13.75
N ASP A 5 -23.52 -18.19 13.32
CA ASP A 5 -23.10 -17.48 12.10
C ASP A 5 -21.68 -16.90 12.29
N THR A 6 -21.41 -16.30 13.45
CA THR A 6 -20.12 -15.69 13.75
C THR A 6 -18.96 -16.68 13.73
N ARG A 7 -19.17 -17.93 14.19
CA ARG A 7 -18.15 -18.99 14.13
C ARG A 7 -17.85 -19.40 12.70
N LYS A 8 -18.88 -19.54 11.85
CA LYS A 8 -18.73 -19.90 10.45
C LYS A 8 -18.03 -18.79 9.66
N GLU A 9 -18.42 -17.54 9.87
CA GLU A 9 -17.79 -16.37 9.27
C GLU A 9 -16.30 -16.27 9.63
N THR A 10 -15.97 -16.43 10.92
CA THR A 10 -14.57 -16.42 11.40
C THR A 10 -13.76 -17.54 10.74
N LEU A 11 -14.32 -18.74 10.60
CA LEU A 11 -13.65 -19.86 9.95
C LEU A 11 -13.37 -19.57 8.46
N GLU A 12 -14.35 -19.07 7.73
CA GLU A 12 -14.20 -18.74 6.31
C GLU A 12 -13.22 -17.57 6.10
N PHE A 13 -13.24 -16.57 6.98
CA PHE A 13 -12.27 -15.48 6.99
C PHE A 13 -10.84 -16.00 7.20
N ASN A 14 -10.63 -16.88 8.18
CA ASN A 14 -9.31 -17.48 8.44
C ASN A 14 -8.82 -18.32 7.26
N LYS A 15 -9.71 -19.07 6.60
CA LYS A 15 -9.37 -19.81 5.36
C LYS A 15 -8.97 -18.87 4.24
N LEU A 16 -9.70 -17.77 4.05
CA LEU A 16 -9.39 -16.76 3.06
C LEU A 16 -8.03 -16.11 3.32
N GLN A 17 -7.78 -15.66 4.55
CA GLN A 17 -6.51 -15.03 4.95
C GLN A 17 -5.33 -16.00 4.74
N LYS A 18 -5.48 -17.27 5.13
CA LYS A 18 -4.46 -18.31 4.90
C LYS A 18 -4.20 -18.52 3.40
N ARG A 19 -5.25 -18.56 2.57
CA ARG A 19 -5.14 -18.74 1.12
C ARG A 19 -4.43 -17.54 0.46
N LEU A 20 -4.82 -16.32 0.81
CA LEU A 20 -4.21 -15.10 0.27
C LEU A 20 -2.73 -15.02 0.66
N ARG A 21 -2.41 -15.23 1.95
CA ARG A 21 -1.02 -15.25 2.43
C ARG A 21 -0.17 -16.28 1.68
N ARG A 22 -0.69 -17.49 1.47
CA ARG A 22 0.01 -18.53 0.70
C ARG A 22 0.26 -18.11 -0.74
N ASN A 23 -0.75 -17.58 -1.42
CA ASN A 23 -0.63 -17.20 -2.82
C ASN A 23 0.37 -16.04 -3.01
N VAL A 24 0.34 -15.05 -2.13
CA VAL A 24 1.30 -13.93 -2.16
C VAL A 24 2.71 -14.40 -1.79
N GLY A 25 2.85 -15.24 -0.77
CA GLY A 25 4.15 -15.84 -0.41
C GLY A 25 4.76 -16.66 -1.55
N ASN A 26 3.94 -17.46 -2.25
CA ASN A 26 4.40 -18.18 -3.43
C ASN A 26 4.86 -17.22 -4.53
N ALA A 27 4.09 -16.16 -4.82
CA ALA A 27 4.50 -15.17 -5.82
C ALA A 27 5.83 -14.49 -5.45
N ILE A 28 6.03 -14.13 -4.18
CA ILE A 28 7.29 -13.56 -3.70
C ILE A 28 8.47 -14.50 -3.99
N ILE A 29 8.30 -15.80 -3.74
CA ILE A 29 9.32 -16.83 -3.98
C ILE A 29 9.53 -17.05 -5.49
N ASP A 30 8.45 -17.28 -6.25
CA ASP A 30 8.48 -17.62 -7.66
C ASP A 30 9.13 -16.51 -8.51
N TYR A 31 8.98 -15.25 -8.09
CA TYR A 31 9.51 -14.09 -8.80
C TYR A 31 10.63 -13.35 -8.07
N ASN A 32 11.15 -13.92 -6.97
CA ASN A 32 12.23 -13.34 -6.16
C ASN A 32 12.00 -11.86 -5.82
N MET A 33 10.80 -11.54 -5.32
CA MET A 33 10.33 -10.15 -5.16
C MET A 33 10.82 -9.46 -3.87
N ILE A 34 11.16 -10.25 -2.85
CA ILE A 34 11.62 -9.78 -1.53
C ILE A 34 12.74 -10.71 -1.07
N GLU A 35 13.88 -10.12 -0.71
CA GLU A 35 15.07 -10.80 -0.22
C GLU A 35 15.34 -10.48 1.26
N GLU A 36 16.33 -11.18 1.84
CA GLU A 36 16.76 -10.97 3.22
C GLU A 36 17.30 -9.53 3.42
N ASN A 37 16.78 -8.85 4.44
CA ASN A 37 17.03 -7.45 4.79
C ASN A 37 16.46 -6.41 3.83
N ASP A 38 15.54 -6.76 2.95
CA ASP A 38 14.82 -5.78 2.14
C ASP A 38 13.94 -4.85 2.98
N VAL A 39 13.81 -3.60 2.53
CA VAL A 39 12.77 -2.68 3.01
C VAL A 39 11.70 -2.53 1.93
N VAL A 40 10.52 -3.08 2.21
CA VAL A 40 9.38 -3.07 1.30
C VAL A 40 8.54 -1.81 1.52
N MET A 41 8.60 -0.90 0.55
CA MET A 41 7.77 0.31 0.53
C MET A 41 6.35 0.02 0.00
N ALA A 42 5.40 -0.20 0.91
CA ALA A 42 4.00 -0.45 0.58
C ALA A 42 3.27 0.87 0.27
N CYS A 43 2.99 1.13 -1.01
CA CYS A 43 2.30 2.35 -1.46
C CYS A 43 0.78 2.26 -1.25
N ILE A 44 0.25 2.99 -0.27
CA ILE A 44 -1.15 2.90 0.15
C ILE A 44 -1.95 4.06 -0.43
N SER A 45 -2.97 3.73 -1.23
CA SER A 45 -3.79 4.74 -1.92
C SER A 45 -5.07 5.11 -1.19
N GLY A 46 -5.42 4.39 -0.11
CA GLY A 46 -6.75 4.44 0.51
C GLY A 46 -7.77 3.50 -0.15
N GLY A 47 -7.36 2.76 -1.19
CA GLY A 47 -8.18 1.71 -1.80
C GLY A 47 -8.08 0.38 -1.06
N LYS A 48 -9.17 -0.40 -1.08
CA LYS A 48 -9.26 -1.74 -0.47
C LYS A 48 -8.10 -2.67 -0.86
N ASP A 49 -7.64 -2.58 -2.11
CA ASP A 49 -6.59 -3.45 -2.64
C ASP A 49 -5.24 -3.12 -1.97
N SER A 50 -4.93 -1.84 -1.76
CA SER A 50 -3.71 -1.44 -1.05
C SER A 50 -3.76 -1.72 0.44
N PHE A 51 -4.94 -1.61 1.09
CA PHE A 51 -5.11 -2.02 2.49
C PHE A 51 -4.93 -3.53 2.65
N ALA A 52 -5.56 -4.33 1.78
CA ALA A 52 -5.44 -5.78 1.81
C ALA A 52 -3.98 -6.22 1.58
N MET A 53 -3.27 -5.58 0.64
CA MET A 53 -1.86 -5.87 0.40
C MET A 53 -1.00 -5.55 1.63
N LEU A 54 -1.22 -4.40 2.29
CA LEU A 54 -0.50 -4.05 3.52
C LEU A 54 -0.74 -5.07 4.62
N ASP A 55 -1.99 -5.47 4.87
CA ASP A 55 -2.32 -6.49 5.86
C ASP A 55 -1.59 -7.81 5.55
N ILE A 56 -1.62 -8.27 4.29
CA ILE A 56 -0.93 -9.50 3.89
C ILE A 56 0.59 -9.39 4.10
N LEU A 57 1.21 -8.26 3.72
CA LEU A 57 2.65 -8.03 3.90
C LEU A 57 3.05 -8.04 5.37
N LEU A 58 2.31 -7.36 6.25
CA LEU A 58 2.56 -7.36 7.69
C LEU A 58 2.37 -8.75 8.33
N ASN A 59 1.40 -9.52 7.84
CA ASN A 59 1.21 -10.92 8.26
C ASN A 59 2.34 -11.83 7.76
N LEU A 60 2.84 -11.61 6.55
CA LEU A 60 3.99 -12.34 6.00
C LEU A 60 5.26 -12.01 6.77
N GLN A 61 5.51 -10.73 7.06
CA GLN A 61 6.68 -10.28 7.82
C GLN A 61 6.84 -11.03 9.16
N LYS A 62 5.73 -11.33 9.84
CA LYS A 62 5.71 -12.06 11.12
C LYS A 62 5.99 -13.56 11.01
N ALA A 63 5.82 -14.14 9.82
CA ALA A 63 5.81 -15.60 9.62
C ALA A 63 6.82 -16.09 8.56
N ALA A 64 7.42 -15.19 7.80
CA ALA A 64 8.36 -15.52 6.74
C ALA A 64 9.68 -16.04 7.33
N PRO A 65 10.37 -16.95 6.61
CA PRO A 65 11.68 -17.44 7.02
C PRO A 65 12.81 -16.43 6.81
N ILE A 66 12.52 -15.31 6.13
CA ILE A 66 13.45 -14.22 5.86
C ILE A 66 13.04 -12.97 6.65
N LYS A 67 14.01 -12.15 7.03
CA LYS A 67 13.76 -10.85 7.67
C LYS A 67 13.63 -9.77 6.59
N PHE A 68 12.54 -9.02 6.62
CA PHE A 68 12.36 -7.81 5.83
C PHE A 68 11.52 -6.80 6.62
N ASP A 69 11.62 -5.52 6.25
CA ASP A 69 10.84 -4.45 6.85
C ASP A 69 9.73 -4.00 5.91
N VAL A 70 8.61 -3.52 6.47
CA VAL A 70 7.51 -2.94 5.71
C VAL A 70 7.31 -1.51 6.17
N VAL A 71 7.34 -0.56 5.23
CA VAL A 71 7.03 0.84 5.47
C VAL A 71 5.84 1.24 4.62
N ALA A 72 4.82 1.83 5.24
CA ALA A 72 3.66 2.35 4.52
C ALA A 72 3.96 3.73 3.95
N VAL A 73 3.64 3.97 2.68
CA VAL A 73 3.82 5.28 2.05
C VAL A 73 2.54 5.69 1.36
N ASN A 74 2.02 6.86 1.72
CA ASN A 74 0.95 7.52 0.98
C ASN A 74 1.50 8.72 0.22
N LEU A 75 1.03 8.94 -1.00
CA LEU A 75 1.28 10.14 -1.77
C LEU A 75 0.02 11.02 -1.72
N ASP A 76 0.09 12.08 -0.94
CA ASP A 76 -0.90 13.14 -0.94
C ASP A 76 -0.68 14.03 -2.15
N GLN A 77 -1.66 14.02 -3.05
CA GLN A 77 -1.61 14.69 -4.34
C GLN A 77 -2.27 16.08 -4.32
N LYS A 78 -2.77 16.51 -3.16
CA LYS A 78 -3.61 17.70 -2.99
C LYS A 78 -4.87 17.68 -3.84
N GLN A 79 -5.46 16.49 -3.99
CA GLN A 79 -6.77 16.34 -4.60
C GLN A 79 -7.82 17.03 -3.72
N PRO A 80 -8.72 17.85 -4.30
CA PRO A 80 -9.77 18.49 -3.52
C PRO A 80 -10.64 17.47 -2.78
N GLY A 81 -10.82 17.69 -1.48
CA GLY A 81 -11.62 16.81 -0.63
C GLY A 81 -10.94 15.48 -0.23
N PHE A 82 -9.66 15.29 -0.52
CA PHE A 82 -8.91 14.13 -0.01
C PHE A 82 -8.75 14.23 1.52
N PRO A 83 -9.14 13.21 2.28
CA PRO A 83 -9.08 13.25 3.74
C PRO A 83 -7.67 12.90 4.24
N GLU A 84 -6.84 13.92 4.48
CA GLU A 84 -5.41 13.78 4.82
C GLU A 84 -5.15 12.98 6.12
N HIS A 85 -6.11 12.90 7.05
CA HIS A 85 -5.95 12.27 8.37
C HIS A 85 -6.18 10.75 8.39
N ILE A 86 -6.98 10.20 7.47
CA ILE A 86 -7.47 8.81 7.56
C ILE A 86 -6.31 7.80 7.49
N LEU A 87 -5.37 7.98 6.55
CA LEU A 87 -4.27 7.05 6.37
C LEU A 87 -3.22 7.15 7.49
N PRO A 88 -2.76 8.34 7.90
CA PRO A 88 -1.91 8.49 9.09
C PRO A 88 -2.50 7.82 10.33
N GLU A 89 -3.74 8.12 10.69
CA GLU A 89 -4.41 7.54 11.86
C GLU A 89 -4.49 6.02 11.75
N TYR A 90 -4.82 5.50 10.56
CA TYR A 90 -4.82 4.05 10.34
C TYR A 90 -3.43 3.42 10.53
N PHE A 91 -2.36 4.02 10.00
CA PHE A 91 -1.00 3.49 10.19
C PHE A 91 -0.56 3.54 11.66
N GLU A 92 -0.98 4.56 12.40
CA GLU A 92 -0.78 4.64 13.85
C GLU A 92 -1.49 3.51 14.59
N THR A 93 -2.73 3.18 14.22
CA THR A 93 -3.43 2.01 14.82
C THR A 93 -2.71 0.69 14.56
N LEU A 94 -2.01 0.57 13.43
CA LEU A 94 -1.21 -0.61 13.10
C LEU A 94 0.18 -0.59 13.76
N ASN A 95 0.61 0.56 14.29
CA ASN A 95 1.93 0.79 14.86
C ASN A 95 3.06 0.38 13.89
N ILE A 96 2.98 0.85 12.64
CA ILE A 96 3.98 0.61 11.59
C ILE A 96 4.70 1.89 11.19
N PRO A 97 5.96 1.82 10.71
CA PRO A 97 6.61 2.97 10.10
C PRO A 97 5.83 3.45 8.88
N TYR A 98 5.63 4.76 8.76
CA TYR A 98 4.96 5.34 7.61
C TYR A 98 5.49 6.71 7.20
N TYR A 99 5.22 7.07 5.95
CA TYR A 99 5.48 8.41 5.40
C TYR A 99 4.29 8.92 4.60
N ILE A 100 3.99 10.22 4.75
CA ILE A 100 3.09 10.97 3.87
C ILE A 100 3.95 11.86 2.98
N VAL A 101 3.99 11.55 1.69
CA VAL A 101 4.70 12.33 0.68
C VAL A 101 3.73 13.36 0.13
N ASP A 102 4.00 14.64 0.39
CA ASP A 102 3.19 15.74 -0.12
C ASP A 102 3.72 16.20 -1.49
N LYS A 103 2.85 16.18 -2.50
CA LYS A 103 3.14 16.74 -3.81
C LYS A 103 1.86 17.20 -4.52
N ASP A 104 1.72 18.50 -4.78
CA ASP A 104 0.62 19.01 -5.62
C ASP A 104 0.79 18.59 -7.09
N THR A 105 0.36 17.38 -7.39
CA THR A 105 0.28 16.85 -8.75
C THR A 105 -1.07 17.16 -9.38
N TYR A 106 -2.10 17.47 -8.58
CA TYR A 106 -3.42 17.81 -9.05
C TYR A 106 -3.42 19.08 -9.90
N SER A 107 -2.86 20.17 -9.37
CA SER A 107 -2.79 21.46 -10.06
C SER A 107 -1.94 21.35 -11.34
N VAL A 108 -0.81 20.64 -11.27
CA VAL A 108 0.07 20.40 -12.43
C VAL A 108 -0.66 19.65 -13.55
N VAL A 109 -1.47 18.65 -13.20
CA VAL A 109 -2.25 17.89 -14.20
C VAL A 109 -3.33 18.76 -14.82
N LYS A 110 -4.04 19.57 -14.01
CA LYS A 110 -5.06 20.50 -14.50
C LYS A 110 -4.50 21.60 -15.40
N GLU A 111 -3.31 22.11 -15.10
CA GLU A 111 -2.65 23.14 -15.92
C GLU A 111 -2.22 22.58 -17.28
N LYS A 112 -1.68 21.35 -17.30
CA LYS A 112 -1.06 20.77 -18.50
C LYS A 112 -2.02 20.03 -19.41
N ILE A 113 -3.20 19.65 -18.93
CA ILE A 113 -4.17 18.86 -19.70
C ILE A 113 -5.41 19.71 -19.95
N PRO A 114 -5.76 19.96 -21.23
CA PRO A 114 -7.00 20.67 -21.56
C PRO A 114 -8.22 20.01 -20.94
N GLU A 115 -9.20 20.83 -20.58
CA GLU A 115 -10.45 20.35 -20.00
C GLU A 115 -11.15 19.34 -20.95
N GLY A 116 -11.75 18.30 -20.36
CA GLY A 116 -12.38 17.21 -21.11
C GLY A 116 -11.42 16.16 -21.69
N LYS A 117 -10.09 16.33 -21.55
CA LYS A 117 -9.11 15.29 -21.92
C LYS A 117 -8.77 14.39 -20.73
N THR A 118 -8.32 13.18 -21.03
CA THR A 118 -7.98 12.18 -20.02
C THR A 118 -6.74 12.58 -19.21
N THR A 119 -6.89 12.67 -17.89
CA THR A 119 -5.84 13.08 -16.95
C THR A 119 -5.00 11.93 -16.41
N CYS A 120 -5.54 10.70 -16.44
CA CYS A 120 -4.95 9.52 -15.81
C CYS A 120 -3.52 9.21 -16.30
N GLY A 121 -3.22 9.49 -17.57
CA GLY A 121 -1.90 9.25 -18.15
C GLY A 121 -0.79 10.05 -17.45
N LEU A 122 -0.94 11.37 -17.37
CA LEU A 122 0.03 12.25 -16.72
C LEU A 122 0.04 12.06 -15.20
N CYS A 123 -1.14 11.96 -14.58
CA CYS A 123 -1.27 11.69 -13.14
C CYS A 123 -0.49 10.42 -12.75
N SER A 124 -0.70 9.30 -13.46
CA SER A 124 0.01 8.05 -13.15
C SER A 124 1.53 8.15 -13.29
N ARG A 125 2.03 8.92 -14.27
CA ARG A 125 3.46 9.15 -14.47
C ARG A 125 4.06 9.97 -13.34
N LEU A 126 3.41 11.06 -12.95
CA LEU A 126 3.85 11.91 -11.85
C LEU A 126 3.85 11.14 -10.52
N ARG A 127 2.80 10.35 -10.24
CA ARG A 127 2.73 9.51 -9.05
C ARG A 127 3.89 8.54 -8.95
N ARG A 128 4.15 7.77 -10.02
CA ARG A 128 5.27 6.82 -10.06
C ARG A 128 6.62 7.53 -9.90
N GLY A 129 6.83 8.62 -10.63
CA GLY A 129 8.06 9.41 -10.53
C GLY A 129 8.33 9.87 -9.09
N THR A 130 7.32 10.46 -8.43
CA THR A 130 7.44 10.91 -7.04
C THR A 130 7.76 9.75 -6.09
N LEU A 131 7.05 8.63 -6.21
CA LEU A 131 7.25 7.47 -5.34
C LEU A 131 8.62 6.82 -5.55
N TYR A 132 9.08 6.68 -6.79
CA TYR A 132 10.40 6.15 -7.10
C TYR A 132 11.51 7.06 -6.58
N SER A 133 11.40 8.37 -6.82
CA SER A 133 12.37 9.33 -6.28
C SER A 133 12.38 9.36 -4.76
N PHE A 134 11.22 9.16 -4.12
CA PHE A 134 11.14 9.02 -2.66
C PHE A 134 11.84 7.75 -2.18
N ALA A 135 11.59 6.61 -2.83
CA ALA A 135 12.25 5.35 -2.50
C ALA A 135 13.78 5.46 -2.66
N GLU A 136 14.23 6.01 -3.79
CA GLU A 136 15.66 6.18 -4.07
C GLU A 136 16.34 7.08 -3.04
N LYS A 137 15.72 8.19 -2.66
CA LYS A 137 16.31 9.14 -1.69
C LYS A 137 16.50 8.52 -0.30
N ASN A 138 15.63 7.60 0.11
CA ASN A 138 15.62 7.06 1.47
C ASN A 138 16.27 5.67 1.59
N TRP A 139 16.27 4.86 0.52
CA TRP A 139 16.71 3.46 0.56
C TRP A 139 17.62 3.04 -0.59
N ARG A 140 18.10 3.97 -1.43
CA ARG A 140 19.18 3.66 -2.36
C ARG A 140 20.51 3.75 -1.61
N TYR A 141 21.17 2.60 -1.50
CA TYR A 141 22.58 2.49 -1.10
C TYR A 141 23.49 3.22 -2.08
#